data_AF-A0A7K8X082-F1
#
_entry.id   AF-A0A7K8X082-F1
#
_cell.length_a   1.000
_cell.length_b   1.000
_cell.length_c   1.000
_cell.angle_alpha   90.00
_cell.angle_beta   90.00
_cell.angle_gamma   90.00
#
_symmetry.space_group_name_H-M   'P 1'
#
loop_
_entity.id
_entity.type
_entity.pdbx_description
1 polymer ?
#
loop_
_entity_poly.entity_id
_entity_poly.type
_entity_poly.pdbx_seq_one_letter_code
_entity_poly.pdbx_strand_id
1 'polypeptide(L)'
;SSLGLTGSFSSLPGLGDTFNIDTRRPKIIAGSKEAYFGYTVQQHDIGGKKWLVVGAPYETNGQQKTGDVYKCPVTSDSHSNCTKLNLAPLSQGRVTLSNVSERKDNMRLGLSLATNPRDSSFLACSPLWSHECGSSYYTTGMCSRVNSNFRFSKTVAPALQRCQTYMDIIIVLDGSNSIYPWVEVQHFLINILKKFYIGPGQIQVGVVQYGEDVVHEFHLNDYRSVKDVVAAASHIEQRGGTETRTAYGIEFARSEAFQKGGRKGAKRVMIVITDGESHDSPDLEKVIEDSEKDNVTRYAVAVS
;
A
#
# COMPACT_ATOMS: atom_id res chain seq x y z
N SER A 1 10.06 66.01 32.19
CA SER A 1 10.35 67.12 31.25
C SER A 1 11.82 67.12 30.91
N SER A 2 12.13 67.47 29.65
CA SER A 2 13.43 67.84 29.05
C SER A 2 14.52 66.78 28.79
N LEU A 3 14.94 66.78 27.52
CA LEU A 3 15.95 66.01 26.80
C LEU A 3 17.41 66.39 27.16
N GLY A 4 18.31 65.41 27.01
CA GLY A 4 19.47 65.44 26.10
C GLY A 4 20.70 66.30 26.44
N LEU A 5 21.87 65.66 26.54
CA LEU A 5 23.11 66.13 25.90
C LEU A 5 24.13 64.99 25.77
N THR A 6 24.71 64.94 24.57
CA THR A 6 25.69 64.01 24.03
C THR A 6 27.07 64.16 24.67
N GLY A 7 27.77 63.04 24.86
CA GLY A 7 29.21 63.00 25.10
C GLY A 7 29.78 61.70 24.52
N SER A 8 30.19 61.74 23.25
CA SER A 8 30.91 60.65 22.60
C SER A 8 32.40 60.72 22.96
N PHE A 9 32.93 59.67 23.58
CA PHE A 9 34.32 59.24 23.42
C PHE A 9 34.36 57.73 23.19
N SER A 10 34.70 57.37 21.97
CA SER A 10 35.26 56.11 21.47
C SER A 10 36.42 55.61 22.37
N SER A 11 36.70 54.33 22.59
CA SER A 11 36.22 53.07 21.98
C SER A 11 36.88 51.91 22.74
N LEU A 12 36.11 50.90 23.11
CA LEU A 12 36.56 49.50 23.19
C LEU A 12 35.40 48.64 22.67
N PRO A 13 35.44 48.17 21.41
CA PRO A 13 34.42 47.27 20.88
C PRO A 13 34.72 45.85 21.39
N GLY A 14 34.39 45.61 22.66
CA GLY A 14 34.35 44.27 23.24
C GLY A 14 32.92 43.75 23.15
N LEU A 15 32.70 42.75 22.30
CA LEU A 15 31.40 42.13 22.01
C LEU A 15 30.65 41.73 23.29
N GLY A 16 29.65 42.52 23.66
CA GLY A 16 28.54 42.04 24.46
C GLY A 16 27.46 41.59 23.50
N ASP A 17 27.48 40.32 23.09
CA ASP A 17 26.35 39.74 22.38
C ASP A 17 25.12 39.87 23.28
N THR A 18 24.20 40.75 22.91
CA THR A 18 22.94 40.92 23.63
C THR A 18 22.05 39.73 23.31
N PHE A 19 22.06 38.72 24.18
CA PHE A 19 21.16 37.59 24.09
C PHE A 19 19.88 37.87 24.88
N ASN A 20 18.72 37.68 24.24
CA ASN A 20 17.38 37.94 24.82
C ASN A 20 16.67 36.66 25.29
N ILE A 21 17.42 35.57 25.50
CA ILE A 21 16.92 34.29 26.03
C ILE A 21 17.27 34.20 27.52
N ASP A 22 16.27 34.07 28.39
CA ASP A 22 16.48 33.85 29.82
C ASP A 22 16.96 32.40 30.07
N THR A 23 18.26 32.25 30.26
CA THR A 23 18.90 30.97 30.61
C THR A 23 18.91 30.67 32.10
N ARG A 24 18.52 31.64 32.96
CA ARG A 24 18.57 31.50 34.43
C ARG A 24 17.34 30.78 34.97
N ARG A 25 16.20 30.89 34.30
CA ARG A 25 14.93 30.27 34.70
C ARG A 25 14.27 29.51 33.56
N PRO A 26 14.93 28.47 33.02
CA PRO A 26 14.33 27.67 31.97
C PRO A 26 13.16 26.84 32.53
N LYS A 27 12.09 26.73 31.74
CA LYS A 27 11.04 25.74 32.01
C LYS A 27 11.42 24.42 31.36
N ILE A 28 11.58 23.38 32.17
CA ILE A 28 11.91 22.03 31.69
C ILE A 28 10.63 21.21 31.64
N ILE A 29 10.30 20.71 30.45
CA ILE A 29 9.24 19.73 30.24
C ILE A 29 9.89 18.37 29.99
N ALA A 30 9.85 17.50 30.99
CA ALA A 30 10.44 16.17 30.91
C ALA A 30 9.42 15.13 30.42
N GLY A 31 9.91 14.10 29.74
CA GLY A 31 9.15 12.92 29.35
C GLY A 31 10.06 11.70 29.23
N SER A 32 9.52 10.57 28.76
CA SER A 32 10.27 9.31 28.65
C SER A 32 11.44 9.43 27.68
N LYS A 33 12.63 9.02 28.13
CA LYS A 33 13.83 8.93 27.29
C LYS A 33 13.71 7.77 26.29
N GLU A 34 13.10 6.68 26.72
CA GLU A 34 12.87 5.46 25.92
C GLU A 34 11.94 5.73 24.74
N ALA A 35 10.93 6.58 24.93
CA ALA A 35 10.03 7.02 23.88
C ALA A 35 10.63 8.10 22.96
N TYR A 36 11.84 8.58 23.26
CA TYR A 36 12.47 9.75 22.63
C TYR A 36 11.54 10.97 22.69
N PHE A 37 10.94 11.22 23.85
CA PHE A 37 10.10 12.39 24.06
C PHE A 37 10.91 13.67 23.80
N GLY A 38 10.38 14.57 22.99
CA GLY A 38 11.08 15.80 22.59
C GLY A 38 11.80 15.68 21.25
N TYR A 39 11.68 14.56 20.54
CA TYR A 39 12.32 14.36 19.24
C TYR A 39 11.90 15.41 18.20
N THR A 40 10.61 15.78 18.18
CA THR A 40 10.12 16.96 17.49
C THR A 40 9.31 17.82 18.45
N VAL A 41 9.37 19.14 18.28
CA VAL A 41 8.62 20.09 19.10
C VAL A 41 8.07 21.18 18.20
N GLN A 42 6.78 21.48 18.33
CA GLN A 42 6.14 22.61 17.66
C GLN A 42 5.29 23.41 18.65
N GLN A 43 5.27 24.73 18.49
CA GLN A 43 4.37 25.59 19.24
C GLN A 43 2.99 25.61 18.60
N HIS A 44 1.96 25.56 19.43
CA HIS A 44 0.57 25.53 18.99
C HIS A 44 -0.28 26.45 19.86
N ASP A 45 -1.06 27.31 19.22
CA ASP A 45 -1.94 28.27 19.91
C ASP A 45 -3.41 27.92 19.67
N ILE A 46 -4.17 27.84 20.76
CA ILE A 46 -5.61 27.61 20.74
C ILE A 46 -6.28 28.66 21.61
N GLY A 47 -6.94 29.63 20.98
CA GLY A 47 -7.67 30.68 21.68
C GLY A 47 -6.78 31.48 22.65
N GLY A 48 -5.52 31.75 22.27
CA GLY A 48 -4.55 32.50 23.07
C GLY A 48 -3.84 31.68 24.14
N LYS A 49 -4.17 30.39 24.28
CA LYS A 49 -3.43 29.46 25.15
C LYS A 49 -2.31 28.79 24.37
N LYS A 50 -1.09 28.89 24.86
CA LYS A 50 0.10 28.28 24.27
C LYS A 50 0.28 26.84 24.72
N TRP A 51 0.51 25.97 23.75
CA TRP A 51 0.79 24.56 23.91
C TRP A 51 2.07 24.19 23.16
N LEU A 52 2.75 23.17 23.66
CA LEU A 52 3.78 22.47 22.91
C LEU A 52 3.22 21.14 22.44
N VAL A 53 3.39 20.86 21.16
CA VAL A 53 3.11 19.58 20.53
C VAL A 53 4.45 18.87 20.41
N VAL A 54 4.59 17.73 21.08
CA VAL A 54 5.86 17.03 21.26
C VAL A 54 5.78 15.63 20.68
N GLY A 55 6.62 15.32 19.71
CA GLY A 55 6.74 13.97 19.14
C GLY A 55 7.55 13.03 20.03
N ALA A 56 7.10 11.79 20.12
CA ALA A 56 7.75 10.68 20.82
C ALA A 56 7.73 9.43 19.91
N PRO A 57 8.64 9.33 18.93
CA PRO A 57 8.56 8.34 17.86
C PRO A 57 8.77 6.89 18.30
N TYR A 58 9.29 6.65 19.51
CA TYR A 58 9.47 5.30 20.09
C TYR A 58 8.42 4.96 21.14
N GLU A 59 7.40 5.80 21.29
CA GLU A 59 6.29 5.53 22.20
C GLU A 59 5.61 4.19 21.88
N THR A 60 5.28 3.45 22.93
CA THR A 60 4.64 2.13 22.83
C THR A 60 3.14 2.26 23.07
N ASN A 61 2.35 1.73 22.15
CA ASN A 61 0.90 1.68 22.26
C ASN A 61 0.46 0.21 22.24
N GLY A 62 0.10 -0.32 23.42
CA GLY A 62 -0.11 -1.75 23.60
C GLY A 62 1.21 -2.52 23.52
N GLN A 63 1.31 -3.46 22.58
CA GLN A 63 2.53 -4.25 22.32
C GLN A 63 3.42 -3.64 21.22
N GLN A 64 2.98 -2.54 20.59
CA GLN A 64 3.55 -2.05 19.34
C GLN A 64 4.22 -0.68 19.51
N LYS A 65 5.42 -0.53 18.96
CA LYS A 65 6.17 0.74 18.94
C LYS A 65 5.77 1.58 17.72
N THR A 66 4.58 2.19 17.80
CA THR A 66 4.04 3.02 16.71
C THR A 66 4.57 4.45 16.76
N GLY A 67 5.03 4.93 17.92
CA GLY A 67 5.21 6.34 18.20
C GLY A 67 3.88 7.06 18.49
N ASP A 68 3.96 8.25 19.06
CA ASP A 68 2.80 9.12 19.32
C ASP A 68 3.24 10.58 19.47
N VAL A 69 2.25 11.45 19.72
CA VAL A 69 2.42 12.87 19.97
C VAL A 69 1.77 13.24 21.30
N TYR A 70 2.40 14.17 22.01
CA TYR A 70 1.94 14.71 23.28
C TYR A 70 1.54 16.17 23.12
N LYS A 71 0.55 16.60 23.90
CA LYS A 71 0.25 18.02 24.14
C LYS A 71 0.72 18.42 25.53
N CYS A 72 1.48 19.50 25.63
CA CYS A 72 2.01 20.01 26.88
C CYS A 72 1.58 21.46 27.07
N PRO A 73 0.88 21.80 28.16
CA PRO A 73 0.48 23.17 28.42
C PRO A 73 1.70 24.04 28.77
N VAL A 74 1.78 25.22 28.17
CA VAL A 74 2.79 26.24 28.54
C VAL A 74 2.19 27.13 29.63
N THR A 75 2.02 26.57 30.83
CA THR A 75 1.53 27.29 32.02
C THR A 75 2.68 27.96 32.80
N SER A 76 2.38 28.88 33.71
CA SER A 76 3.33 29.45 34.66
C SER A 76 3.82 28.45 35.72
N ASP A 77 3.06 27.38 35.94
CA ASP A 77 3.32 26.42 37.03
C ASP A 77 4.45 25.45 36.68
N SER A 78 5.16 25.01 37.72
CA SER A 78 6.31 24.10 37.67
C SER A 78 5.99 22.69 37.16
N HIS A 79 4.72 22.28 37.21
CA HIS A 79 4.25 20.96 36.78
C HIS A 79 3.45 21.06 35.48
N SER A 80 4.12 21.01 34.33
CA SER A 80 3.47 20.81 33.04
C SER A 80 3.25 19.33 32.78
N ASN A 81 2.04 18.83 33.07
CA ASN A 81 1.66 17.46 32.74
C ASN A 81 1.32 17.36 31.24
N CYS A 82 2.25 16.78 30.48
CA CYS A 82 2.03 16.43 29.09
C CYS A 82 1.01 15.30 28.99
N THR A 83 0.04 15.45 28.09
CA THR A 83 -0.97 14.42 27.82
C THR A 83 -0.70 13.79 26.47
N LYS A 84 -0.60 12.46 26.42
CA LYS A 84 -0.50 11.71 25.16
C LYS A 84 -1.79 11.89 24.37
N LEU A 85 -1.68 12.18 23.07
CA LEU A 85 -2.84 12.42 22.22
C LEU A 85 -3.52 11.13 21.77
N ASN A 86 -2.83 9.98 21.87
CA ASN A 86 -3.33 8.71 21.36
C ASN A 86 -3.71 8.90 19.88
N LEU A 87 -2.76 9.36 19.06
CA LEU A 87 -2.91 9.44 17.60
C LEU A 87 -2.48 8.13 16.90
N ALA A 88 -1.93 7.20 17.67
CA ALA A 88 -1.69 5.83 17.27
C ALA A 88 -2.94 4.95 16.96
N PRO A 89 -4.22 5.37 17.07
CA PRO A 89 -5.34 4.63 16.52
C PRO A 89 -5.61 5.09 15.08
N LEU A 90 -4.64 4.90 14.19
CA LEU A 90 -4.93 4.57 12.79
C LEU A 90 -5.66 3.20 12.69
N SER A 91 -5.74 2.47 13.82
CA SER A 91 -6.36 1.15 13.98
C SER A 91 -7.76 1.14 14.63
N GLN A 92 -8.42 2.28 14.91
CA GLN A 92 -9.85 2.29 15.33
C GLN A 92 -10.82 2.28 14.14
N GLY A 93 -10.47 1.59 13.04
CA GLY A 93 -11.40 1.31 11.94
C GLY A 93 -11.88 2.52 11.12
N ARG A 94 -11.25 3.70 11.23
CA ARG A 94 -11.66 4.91 10.50
C ARG A 94 -10.90 5.18 9.20
N VAL A 95 -9.88 4.37 8.91
CA VAL A 95 -9.22 4.35 7.60
C VAL A 95 -9.26 2.93 7.09
N THR A 96 -10.32 2.57 6.38
CA THR A 96 -10.31 1.38 5.52
C THR A 96 -9.44 1.71 4.30
N LEU A 97 -8.13 1.54 4.40
CA LEU A 97 -7.32 1.33 3.21
C LEU A 97 -7.74 -0.03 2.66
N SER A 98 -8.68 -0.02 1.72
CA SER A 98 -9.12 -1.23 1.03
C SER A 98 -7.91 -1.92 0.41
N ASN A 99 -7.73 -3.20 0.74
CA ASN A 99 -6.75 -4.13 0.15
C ASN A 99 -5.28 -3.93 0.58
N VAL A 100 -5.03 -3.39 1.78
CA VAL A 100 -3.67 -3.23 2.30
C VAL A 100 -3.58 -3.75 3.74
N SER A 101 -2.58 -4.60 4.02
CA SER A 101 -2.23 -5.02 5.38
C SER A 101 -1.28 -3.99 5.98
N GLU A 102 -1.75 -3.26 7.00
CA GLU A 102 -0.96 -2.26 7.72
C GLU A 102 0.01 -2.94 8.69
N ARG A 103 1.29 -2.56 8.64
CA ARG A 103 2.25 -2.94 9.68
C ARG A 103 2.27 -1.91 10.79
N LYS A 104 1.91 -2.36 11.99
CA LYS A 104 1.83 -1.52 13.19
C LYS A 104 3.16 -1.41 13.96
N ASP A 105 4.22 -2.04 13.48
CA ASP A 105 5.55 -1.97 14.10
C ASP A 105 6.38 -0.85 13.46
N ASN A 106 7.07 -0.07 14.30
CA ASN A 106 8.07 0.91 13.87
C ASN A 106 7.57 1.97 12.87
N MET A 107 6.29 2.34 12.94
CA MET A 107 5.72 3.42 12.12
C MET A 107 6.41 4.76 12.39
N ARG A 108 6.82 4.98 13.65
CA ARG A 108 7.50 6.17 14.18
C ARG A 108 6.69 7.47 13.99
N LEU A 109 5.45 7.47 14.44
CA LEU A 109 4.59 8.65 14.47
C LEU A 109 5.20 9.72 15.39
N GLY A 110 5.22 10.97 14.95
CA GLY A 110 5.84 12.07 15.68
C GLY A 110 7.30 12.34 15.29
N LEU A 111 7.83 11.66 14.26
CA LEU A 111 9.11 12.03 13.64
C LEU A 111 9.06 13.37 12.89
N SER A 112 7.88 13.81 12.46
CA SER A 112 7.72 15.11 11.81
C SER A 112 6.39 15.75 12.22
N LEU A 113 6.45 17.03 12.56
CA LEU A 113 5.31 17.84 12.99
C LEU A 113 5.28 19.13 12.18
N ALA A 114 4.10 19.52 11.70
CA ALA A 114 3.89 20.81 11.03
C ALA A 114 2.58 21.43 11.51
N THR A 115 2.60 22.70 11.91
CA THR A 115 1.41 23.43 12.37
C THR A 115 0.83 24.28 11.25
N ASN A 116 -0.49 24.46 11.26
CA ASN A 116 -1.20 25.38 10.39
C ASN A 116 -1.80 26.50 11.24
N PRO A 117 -1.20 27.71 11.25
CA PRO A 117 -1.67 28.82 12.07
C PRO A 117 -3.06 29.34 11.66
N ARG A 118 -3.52 29.09 10.43
CA ARG A 118 -4.78 29.64 9.92
C ARG A 118 -6.01 29.06 10.60
N ASP A 119 -5.96 27.78 10.98
CA ASP A 119 -7.07 27.06 11.59
C ASP A 119 -6.69 26.39 12.92
N SER A 120 -5.52 26.75 13.46
CA SER A 120 -4.90 26.11 14.62
C SER A 120 -4.95 24.57 14.50
N SER A 121 -4.68 24.00 13.32
CA SER A 121 -4.50 22.55 13.15
C SER A 121 -3.03 22.19 13.06
N PHE A 122 -2.71 20.90 13.12
CA PHE A 122 -1.36 20.42 12.83
C PHE A 122 -1.37 19.04 12.17
N LEU A 123 -0.27 18.71 11.51
CA LEU A 123 0.03 17.41 10.94
C LEU A 123 1.05 16.71 11.81
N ALA A 124 0.77 15.47 12.18
CA ALA A 124 1.71 14.56 12.80
C ALA A 124 2.01 13.41 11.84
N CYS A 125 3.25 13.32 11.38
CA CYS A 125 3.66 12.39 10.35
C CYS A 125 4.51 11.24 10.90
N SER A 126 4.36 10.12 10.21
CA SER A 126 4.96 8.82 10.46
C SER A 126 5.64 8.39 9.15
N PRO A 127 6.86 8.88 8.86
CA PRO A 127 7.51 8.65 7.57
C PRO A 127 7.90 7.18 7.36
N LEU A 128 8.03 6.40 8.44
CA LEU A 128 8.31 4.96 8.37
C LEU A 128 7.05 4.10 8.49
N TRP A 129 5.87 4.71 8.38
CA TRP A 129 4.67 3.94 8.16
C TRP A 129 4.84 3.12 6.87
N SER A 130 4.63 1.81 6.99
CA SER A 130 4.81 0.85 5.92
C SER A 130 3.62 -0.08 5.82
N HIS A 131 3.45 -0.62 4.62
CA HIS A 131 2.42 -1.60 4.34
C HIS A 131 2.93 -2.72 3.45
N GLU A 132 2.24 -3.84 3.53
CA GLU A 132 2.52 -5.04 2.74
C GLU A 132 1.62 -5.09 1.50
N CYS A 133 2.24 -5.38 0.36
CA CYS A 133 1.58 -5.70 -0.89
C CYS A 133 2.16 -7.02 -1.43
N GLY A 134 1.46 -8.14 -1.22
CA GLY A 134 2.00 -9.45 -1.55
C GLY A 134 3.23 -9.78 -0.71
N SER A 135 4.37 -10.05 -1.35
CA SER A 135 5.68 -10.25 -0.70
C SER A 135 6.53 -8.97 -0.57
N SER A 136 6.02 -7.83 -1.06
CA SER A 136 6.76 -6.57 -1.12
C SER A 136 6.35 -5.62 0.00
N TYR A 137 7.32 -4.85 0.48
CA TYR A 137 7.15 -3.85 1.54
C TYR A 137 7.29 -2.44 0.96
N TYR A 138 6.31 -1.58 1.23
CA TYR A 138 6.33 -0.20 0.77
C TYR A 138 6.24 0.76 1.95
N THR A 139 7.25 1.62 2.09
CA THR A 139 7.31 2.69 3.07
C THR A 139 6.96 4.01 2.39
N THR A 140 5.68 4.39 2.44
CA THR A 140 5.19 5.62 1.79
C THR A 140 5.04 6.78 2.77
N GLY A 141 5.08 6.48 4.07
CA GLY A 141 4.76 7.43 5.12
C GLY A 141 3.28 7.81 5.17
N MET A 142 2.85 8.32 6.31
CA MET A 142 1.48 8.80 6.52
C MET A 142 1.46 9.95 7.52
N CYS A 143 0.53 10.88 7.35
CA CYS A 143 0.31 11.98 8.29
C CYS A 143 -1.12 11.97 8.83
N SER A 144 -1.26 12.21 10.12
CA SER A 144 -2.53 12.48 10.79
C SER A 144 -2.72 13.97 10.95
N ARG A 145 -3.77 14.53 10.37
CA ARG A 145 -4.22 15.90 10.64
C ARG A 145 -5.03 15.91 11.92
N VAL A 146 -4.65 16.81 12.81
CA VAL A 146 -5.28 17.03 14.12
C VAL A 146 -5.80 18.46 14.15
N ASN A 147 -7.05 18.64 14.56
CA ASN A 147 -7.68 19.96 14.64
C ASN A 147 -7.27 20.72 15.92
N SER A 148 -7.77 21.95 16.04
CA SER A 148 -7.53 22.85 17.17
C SER A 148 -7.97 22.33 18.54
N ASN A 149 -8.80 21.29 18.59
CA ASN A 149 -9.21 20.65 19.84
C ASN A 149 -8.40 19.39 20.15
N PHE A 150 -7.24 19.21 19.51
CA PHE A 150 -6.41 18.02 19.60
C PHE A 150 -7.14 16.72 19.23
N ARG A 151 -8.13 16.81 18.33
CA ARG A 151 -8.85 15.63 17.82
C ARG A 151 -8.35 15.29 16.42
N PHE A 152 -8.16 14.00 16.18
CA PHE A 152 -7.94 13.49 14.84
C PHE A 152 -9.04 13.99 13.90
N SER A 153 -8.62 14.49 12.73
CA SER A 153 -9.51 15.01 11.70
C SER A 153 -9.48 14.14 10.46
N LYS A 154 -8.29 13.92 9.87
CA LYS A 154 -8.14 13.12 8.66
C LYS A 154 -6.73 12.56 8.51
N THR A 155 -6.61 11.50 7.72
CA THR A 155 -5.33 10.97 7.26
C THR A 155 -4.91 11.61 5.95
N VAL A 156 -3.61 11.83 5.78
CA VAL A 156 -2.98 12.35 4.57
C VAL A 156 -1.83 11.42 4.21
N ALA A 157 -1.92 10.76 3.06
CA ALA A 157 -0.90 9.83 2.56
C ALA A 157 -0.64 10.13 1.07
N PRO A 158 0.16 11.16 0.77
CA PRO A 158 0.27 11.69 -0.59
C PRO A 158 1.01 10.73 -1.53
N ALA A 159 1.95 9.95 -1.00
CA ALA A 159 2.73 8.95 -1.73
C ALA A 159 2.16 7.53 -1.59
N LEU A 160 0.92 7.38 -1.10
CA LEU A 160 0.33 6.06 -0.96
C LEU A 160 0.11 5.44 -2.33
N GLN A 161 0.98 4.51 -2.69
CA GLN A 161 0.75 3.61 -3.80
C GLN A 161 -0.26 2.56 -3.34
N ARG A 162 -1.46 2.56 -3.93
CA ARG A 162 -2.37 1.42 -3.79
C ARG A 162 -1.62 0.22 -4.35
N CYS A 163 -1.56 -0.88 -3.61
CA CYS A 163 -0.99 -2.14 -4.12
C CYS A 163 -1.53 -2.37 -5.53
N GLN A 164 -0.64 -2.71 -6.48
CA GLN A 164 -1.11 -3.13 -7.79
C GLN A 164 -2.13 -4.24 -7.57
N THR A 165 -3.28 -4.04 -8.20
CA THR A 165 -4.52 -4.71 -7.87
C THR A 165 -4.37 -6.22 -7.96
N TYR A 166 -5.23 -6.93 -7.23
CA TYR A 166 -5.57 -8.33 -7.45
C TYR A 166 -5.33 -8.76 -8.90
N MET A 167 -4.71 -9.91 -9.13
CA MET A 167 -4.56 -10.41 -10.51
C MET A 167 -5.49 -11.59 -10.72
N ASP A 168 -6.28 -11.53 -11.77
CA ASP A 168 -7.07 -12.64 -12.25
C ASP A 168 -6.38 -13.16 -13.51
N ILE A 169 -5.92 -14.41 -13.45
CA ILE A 169 -5.20 -15.06 -14.52
C ILE A 169 -6.12 -16.13 -15.14
N ILE A 170 -6.37 -16.05 -16.44
CA ILE A 170 -6.98 -17.15 -17.19
C ILE A 170 -5.88 -17.81 -18.02
N ILE A 171 -5.66 -19.10 -17.80
CA ILE A 171 -4.83 -19.92 -18.68
C ILE A 171 -5.73 -20.46 -19.79
N VAL A 172 -5.35 -20.22 -21.04
CA VAL A 172 -6.00 -20.72 -22.25
C VAL A 172 -5.12 -21.83 -22.78
N LEU A 173 -5.50 -23.06 -22.45
CA LEU A 173 -4.69 -24.26 -22.65
C LEU A 173 -5.11 -24.98 -23.93
N ASP A 174 -4.20 -25.10 -24.88
CA ASP A 174 -4.41 -25.93 -26.06
C ASP A 174 -4.49 -27.40 -25.66
N GLY A 175 -5.64 -28.00 -25.90
CA GLY A 175 -5.96 -29.39 -25.65
C GLY A 175 -6.18 -30.18 -26.94
N SER A 176 -5.85 -29.62 -28.10
CA SER A 176 -6.03 -30.26 -29.40
C SER A 176 -5.15 -31.50 -29.58
N ASN A 177 -5.42 -32.32 -30.59
CA ASN A 177 -4.67 -33.55 -30.86
C ASN A 177 -3.23 -33.31 -31.37
N SER A 178 -2.87 -32.09 -31.78
CA SER A 178 -1.49 -31.76 -32.18
C SER A 178 -0.55 -31.66 -30.97
N ILE A 179 -1.10 -31.38 -29.78
CA ILE A 179 -0.36 -31.42 -28.51
C ILE A 179 -0.04 -32.87 -28.14
N TYR A 180 1.22 -33.27 -28.31
CA TYR A 180 1.70 -34.56 -27.85
C TYR A 180 3.18 -34.50 -27.48
N PRO A 181 3.60 -35.06 -26.32
CA PRO A 181 2.77 -35.75 -25.33
C PRO A 181 2.11 -34.77 -24.32
N TRP A 182 0.84 -35.01 -23.99
CA TRP A 182 0.05 -34.15 -23.06
C TRP A 182 0.74 -33.86 -21.71
N VAL A 183 1.49 -34.85 -21.21
CA VAL A 183 2.18 -34.75 -19.92
C VAL A 183 3.13 -33.56 -19.84
N GLU A 184 3.74 -33.13 -20.95
CA GLU A 184 4.66 -32.00 -20.97
C GLU A 184 3.92 -30.66 -20.78
N VAL A 185 2.78 -30.49 -21.46
CA VAL A 185 1.91 -29.32 -21.28
C VAL A 185 1.35 -29.29 -19.86
N GLN A 186 0.97 -30.45 -19.31
CA GLN A 186 0.49 -30.55 -17.95
C GLN A 186 1.58 -30.20 -16.91
N HIS A 187 2.81 -30.70 -17.10
CA HIS A 187 3.96 -30.34 -16.26
C HIS A 187 4.30 -28.85 -16.36
N PHE A 188 4.26 -28.29 -17.56
CA PHE A 188 4.49 -26.88 -17.80
C PHE A 188 3.46 -26.01 -17.06
N LEU A 189 2.17 -26.35 -17.19
CA LEU A 189 1.07 -25.71 -16.46
C LEU A 189 1.34 -25.74 -14.95
N ILE A 190 1.63 -26.92 -14.38
CA ILE A 190 1.91 -27.08 -12.95
C ILE A 190 3.12 -26.23 -12.52
N ASN A 191 4.18 -26.19 -13.32
CA ASN A 191 5.39 -25.43 -13.02
C ASN A 191 5.15 -23.91 -13.03
N ILE A 192 4.28 -23.41 -13.92
CA ILE A 192 3.83 -22.01 -13.88
C ILE A 192 3.00 -21.75 -12.64
N LEU A 193 2.00 -22.59 -12.36
CA LEU A 193 1.08 -22.39 -11.24
C LEU A 193 1.81 -22.35 -9.90
N LYS A 194 2.86 -23.17 -9.73
CA LYS A 194 3.74 -23.17 -8.54
C LYS A 194 4.51 -21.86 -8.33
N LYS A 195 4.73 -21.07 -9.39
CA LYS A 195 5.43 -19.78 -9.32
C LYS A 195 4.49 -18.63 -8.92
N PHE A 196 3.17 -18.84 -8.96
CA PHE A 196 2.19 -17.83 -8.59
C PHE A 196 1.88 -17.85 -7.09
N TYR A 197 1.69 -16.68 -6.52
CA TYR A 197 1.16 -16.51 -5.17
C TYR A 197 -0.38 -16.53 -5.19
N ILE A 198 -0.95 -17.73 -5.26
CA ILE A 198 -2.40 -17.94 -5.39
C ILE A 198 -3.09 -17.79 -4.04
N GLY A 199 -4.12 -16.94 -4.00
CA GLY A 199 -4.97 -16.74 -2.83
C GLY A 199 -6.03 -15.66 -3.05
N PRO A 200 -7.11 -15.64 -2.23
CA PRO A 200 -8.25 -14.74 -2.42
C PRO A 200 -7.87 -13.25 -2.34
N GLY A 201 -6.79 -12.91 -1.62
CA GLY A 201 -6.25 -11.57 -1.49
C GLY A 201 -5.14 -11.20 -2.50
N GLN A 202 -4.79 -12.09 -3.43
CA GLN A 202 -3.68 -11.88 -4.38
C GLN A 202 -4.09 -12.37 -5.77
N ILE A 203 -3.58 -13.53 -6.21
CA ILE A 203 -3.84 -14.11 -7.53
C ILE A 203 -4.99 -15.12 -7.46
N GLN A 204 -5.95 -15.00 -8.38
CA GLN A 204 -6.89 -16.07 -8.71
C GLN A 204 -6.55 -16.60 -10.09
N VAL A 205 -6.70 -17.91 -10.27
CA VAL A 205 -6.41 -18.58 -11.55
C VAL A 205 -7.62 -19.39 -11.98
N GLY A 206 -8.02 -19.23 -13.25
CA GLY A 206 -8.93 -20.11 -13.95
C GLY A 206 -8.20 -20.77 -15.12
N VAL A 207 -8.68 -21.94 -15.55
CA VAL A 207 -8.14 -22.65 -16.70
C VAL A 207 -9.30 -22.99 -17.63
N VAL A 208 -9.14 -22.60 -18.89
CA VAL A 208 -9.98 -23.07 -19.99
C VAL A 208 -9.12 -23.92 -20.91
N GLN A 209 -9.68 -25.02 -21.39
CA GLN A 209 -9.05 -25.88 -22.38
C GLN A 209 -9.80 -25.72 -23.71
N TYR A 210 -9.06 -25.58 -24.81
CA TYR A 210 -9.64 -25.41 -26.15
C TYR A 210 -9.07 -26.43 -27.16
N GLY A 211 -9.85 -26.72 -28.19
CA GLY A 211 -9.48 -27.52 -29.35
C GLY A 211 -10.47 -27.19 -30.47
N GLU A 212 -11.40 -28.10 -30.75
CA GLU A 212 -12.58 -27.81 -31.57
C GLU A 212 -13.65 -27.00 -30.79
N ASP A 213 -13.81 -27.33 -29.51
CA ASP A 213 -14.67 -26.64 -28.54
C ASP A 213 -13.85 -26.10 -27.36
N VAL A 214 -14.46 -25.26 -26.52
CA VAL A 214 -13.83 -24.70 -25.31
C VAL A 214 -14.58 -25.15 -24.07
N VAL A 215 -13.85 -25.57 -23.04
CA VAL A 215 -14.39 -26.00 -21.74
C VAL A 215 -13.70 -25.29 -20.60
N HIS A 216 -14.44 -25.06 -19.51
CA HIS A 216 -13.85 -24.69 -18.23
C HIS A 216 -13.32 -25.95 -17.53
N GLU A 217 -12.01 -26.00 -17.28
CA GLU A 217 -11.45 -26.98 -16.37
C GLU A 217 -11.66 -26.52 -14.92
N PHE A 218 -11.51 -25.22 -14.66
CA PHE A 218 -12.02 -24.56 -13.46
C PHE A 218 -12.07 -23.03 -13.63
N HIS A 219 -12.93 -22.39 -12.84
CA HIS A 219 -13.18 -20.96 -12.87
C HIS A 219 -12.23 -20.19 -11.94
N LEU A 220 -12.24 -18.86 -12.08
CA LEU A 220 -11.67 -18.00 -11.05
C LEU A 220 -12.44 -18.24 -9.74
N ASN A 221 -11.73 -18.18 -8.61
CA ASN A 221 -12.26 -18.36 -7.25
C ASN A 221 -12.67 -19.80 -6.86
N ASP A 222 -12.54 -20.81 -7.72
CA ASP A 222 -12.78 -22.22 -7.36
C ASP A 222 -11.75 -22.72 -6.33
N TYR A 223 -10.52 -22.21 -6.40
CA TYR A 223 -9.42 -22.58 -5.52
C TYR A 223 -8.78 -21.38 -4.83
N ARG A 224 -8.30 -21.61 -3.61
CA ARG A 224 -7.78 -20.54 -2.72
C ARG A 224 -6.31 -20.72 -2.34
N SER A 225 -5.65 -21.76 -2.81
CA SER A 225 -4.24 -22.03 -2.53
C SER A 225 -3.53 -22.65 -3.73
N VAL A 226 -2.21 -22.47 -3.80
CA VAL A 226 -1.36 -23.10 -4.82
C VAL A 226 -1.47 -24.62 -4.80
N LYS A 227 -1.56 -25.22 -3.60
CA LYS A 227 -1.68 -26.67 -3.44
C LYS A 227 -2.94 -27.21 -4.12
N ASP A 228 -4.07 -26.54 -3.92
CA ASP A 228 -5.36 -26.99 -4.46
C ASP A 228 -5.41 -26.79 -5.97
N VAL A 229 -4.92 -25.66 -6.48
CA VAL A 229 -4.86 -25.40 -7.93
C VAL A 229 -3.93 -26.38 -8.63
N VAL A 230 -2.77 -26.69 -8.06
CA VAL A 230 -1.84 -27.68 -8.63
C VAL A 230 -2.44 -29.08 -8.62
N ALA A 231 -3.13 -29.45 -7.54
CA ALA A 231 -3.84 -30.73 -7.47
C ALA A 231 -4.97 -30.79 -8.51
N ALA A 232 -5.72 -29.72 -8.73
CA ALA A 232 -6.73 -29.69 -9.78
C ALA A 232 -6.11 -29.80 -11.18
N ALA A 233 -5.06 -29.02 -11.46
CA ALA A 233 -4.33 -29.05 -12.73
C ALA A 233 -3.73 -30.43 -13.05
N SER A 234 -3.32 -31.20 -12.03
CA SER A 234 -2.81 -32.56 -12.24
C SER A 234 -3.86 -33.58 -12.66
N HIS A 235 -5.15 -33.23 -12.64
CA HIS A 235 -6.25 -34.08 -13.11
C HIS A 235 -6.87 -33.60 -14.43
N ILE A 236 -6.32 -32.54 -15.04
CA ILE A 236 -6.79 -32.10 -16.36
C ILE A 236 -6.33 -33.10 -17.41
N GLU A 237 -7.30 -33.69 -18.11
CA GLU A 237 -7.07 -34.60 -19.23
C GLU A 237 -7.17 -33.84 -20.56
N GLN A 238 -6.37 -34.28 -21.55
CA GLN A 238 -6.43 -33.76 -22.90
C GLN A 238 -7.81 -34.04 -23.51
N ARG A 239 -8.46 -33.01 -24.05
CA ARG A 239 -9.76 -33.17 -24.70
C ARG A 239 -9.65 -33.70 -26.13
N GLY A 240 -8.57 -33.37 -26.82
CA GLY A 240 -8.39 -33.64 -28.23
C GLY A 240 -9.35 -32.82 -29.10
N GLY A 241 -9.54 -33.28 -30.33
CA GLY A 241 -10.41 -32.63 -31.32
C GLY A 241 -9.82 -32.72 -32.72
N THR A 242 -10.62 -32.46 -33.75
CA THR A 242 -10.13 -32.45 -35.14
C THR A 242 -9.54 -31.11 -35.54
N GLU A 243 -9.76 -30.06 -34.75
CA GLU A 243 -9.30 -28.70 -35.01
C GLU A 243 -8.62 -28.08 -33.79
N THR A 244 -7.83 -27.04 -34.04
CA THR A 244 -7.21 -26.17 -33.04
C THR A 244 -7.73 -24.77 -33.27
N ARG A 245 -8.69 -24.30 -32.46
CA ARG A 245 -9.36 -23.00 -32.59
C ARG A 245 -8.87 -22.01 -31.52
N THR A 246 -7.66 -21.49 -31.71
CA THR A 246 -6.99 -20.59 -30.77
C THR A 246 -7.69 -19.24 -30.65
N ALA A 247 -8.19 -18.68 -31.75
CA ALA A 247 -8.93 -17.41 -31.69
C ALA A 247 -10.22 -17.57 -30.88
N TYR A 248 -10.92 -18.70 -31.05
CA TYR A 248 -12.10 -19.04 -30.26
C TYR A 248 -11.78 -19.20 -28.77
N GLY A 249 -10.68 -19.88 -28.42
CA GLY A 249 -10.21 -20.00 -27.04
C GLY A 249 -9.91 -18.64 -26.37
N ILE A 250 -9.25 -17.73 -27.08
CA ILE A 250 -8.96 -16.37 -26.62
C ILE A 250 -10.26 -15.58 -26.41
N GLU A 251 -11.18 -15.65 -27.37
CA GLU A 251 -12.47 -14.95 -27.28
C GLU A 251 -13.31 -15.47 -26.12
N PHE A 252 -13.37 -16.78 -25.91
CA PHE A 252 -14.07 -17.40 -24.78
C PHE A 252 -13.46 -16.97 -23.45
N ALA A 253 -12.13 -16.91 -23.36
CA ALA A 253 -11.45 -16.44 -22.16
C ALA A 253 -11.77 -14.97 -21.84
N ARG A 254 -11.75 -14.11 -22.87
CA ARG A 254 -12.09 -12.68 -22.78
C ARG A 254 -13.55 -12.44 -22.37
N SER A 255 -14.48 -13.05 -23.09
CA SER A 255 -15.92 -12.76 -22.99
C SER A 255 -16.61 -13.52 -21.86
N GLU A 256 -16.19 -14.76 -21.56
CA GLU A 256 -16.82 -15.60 -20.53
C GLU A 256 -15.94 -15.85 -19.32
N ALA A 257 -14.70 -16.33 -19.50
CA ALA A 257 -13.93 -16.87 -18.39
C ALA A 257 -13.56 -15.81 -17.34
N PHE A 258 -13.22 -14.59 -17.75
CA PHE A 258 -13.01 -13.48 -16.81
C PHE A 258 -14.29 -13.03 -16.09
N GLN A 259 -15.48 -13.37 -16.59
CA GLN A 259 -16.75 -13.04 -15.92
C GLN A 259 -17.12 -14.07 -14.85
N LYS A 260 -16.65 -15.31 -14.98
CA LYS A 260 -16.91 -16.39 -14.02
C LYS A 260 -15.91 -16.35 -12.87
N GLY A 261 -16.25 -15.58 -11.84
CA GLY A 261 -15.46 -15.43 -10.61
C GLY A 261 -14.45 -14.27 -10.63
N GLY A 262 -14.41 -13.47 -11.70
CA GLY A 262 -13.52 -12.32 -11.81
C GLY A 262 -13.85 -11.19 -10.82
N ARG A 263 -12.80 -10.52 -10.35
CA ARG A 263 -12.85 -9.47 -9.34
C ARG A 263 -12.82 -8.09 -9.99
N LYS A 264 -13.73 -7.21 -9.55
CA LYS A 264 -13.77 -5.82 -10.01
C LYS A 264 -12.47 -5.09 -9.61
N GLY A 265 -11.81 -4.49 -10.59
CA GLY A 265 -10.55 -3.77 -10.40
C GLY A 265 -9.30 -4.65 -10.37
N ALA A 266 -9.44 -5.98 -10.49
CA ALA A 266 -8.30 -6.86 -10.69
C ALA A 266 -7.68 -6.64 -12.07
N LYS A 267 -6.35 -6.74 -12.17
CA LYS A 267 -5.67 -6.80 -13.45
C LYS A 267 -5.97 -8.15 -14.10
N ARG A 268 -6.49 -8.11 -15.33
CA ARG A 268 -6.82 -9.30 -16.13
C ARG A 268 -5.60 -9.71 -16.93
N VAL A 269 -5.13 -10.93 -16.73
CA VAL A 269 -4.01 -11.50 -17.46
C VAL A 269 -4.45 -12.81 -18.11
N MET A 270 -4.20 -12.95 -19.40
CA MET A 270 -4.43 -14.17 -20.15
C MET A 270 -3.09 -14.77 -20.54
N ILE A 271 -2.92 -16.06 -20.33
CA ILE A 271 -1.73 -16.80 -20.76
C ILE A 271 -2.21 -17.91 -21.69
N VAL A 272 -1.89 -17.77 -22.98
CA VAL A 272 -2.19 -18.77 -24.01
C VAL A 272 -1.03 -19.74 -24.09
N ILE A 273 -1.32 -21.03 -24.00
CA ILE A 273 -0.35 -22.13 -24.12
C ILE A 273 -0.78 -22.95 -25.32
N THR A 274 0.08 -23.09 -26.32
CA THR A 274 -0.22 -23.73 -27.62
C THR A 274 1.06 -24.25 -28.27
N ASP A 275 0.95 -25.10 -29.29
CA ASP A 275 2.06 -25.49 -30.18
C ASP A 275 2.27 -24.50 -31.34
N GLY A 276 1.31 -23.59 -31.57
CA GLY A 276 1.43 -22.48 -32.51
C GLY A 276 0.64 -22.63 -33.81
N GLU A 277 -0.03 -23.76 -34.05
CA GLU A 277 -0.92 -23.93 -35.20
C GLU A 277 -2.37 -23.61 -34.83
N SER A 278 -3.07 -22.85 -35.69
CA SER A 278 -4.51 -22.59 -35.49
C SER A 278 -5.30 -22.61 -36.79
N HIS A 279 -6.43 -23.29 -36.77
CA HIS A 279 -7.36 -23.42 -37.89
C HIS A 279 -8.22 -22.16 -38.08
N ASP A 280 -8.35 -21.33 -37.04
CA ASP A 280 -9.05 -20.05 -37.04
C ASP A 280 -8.09 -18.84 -37.00
N SER A 281 -6.85 -19.03 -37.47
CA SER A 281 -5.82 -17.97 -37.53
C SER A 281 -6.29 -16.62 -38.12
N PRO A 282 -7.16 -16.58 -39.17
CA PRO A 282 -7.67 -15.31 -39.70
C PRO A 282 -8.44 -14.45 -38.68
N ASP A 283 -8.99 -15.05 -37.63
CA ASP A 283 -9.75 -14.33 -36.59
C ASP A 283 -8.88 -13.81 -35.43
N LEU A 284 -7.60 -14.21 -35.37
CA LEU A 284 -6.68 -13.87 -34.28
C LEU A 284 -6.50 -12.35 -34.12
N GLU A 285 -6.35 -11.61 -35.22
CA GLU A 285 -6.14 -10.16 -35.18
C GLU A 285 -7.29 -9.45 -34.47
N LYS A 286 -8.52 -9.82 -34.81
CA LYS A 286 -9.73 -9.26 -34.21
C LYS A 286 -9.82 -9.54 -32.71
N VAL A 287 -9.61 -10.78 -32.28
CA VAL A 287 -9.73 -11.15 -30.86
C VAL A 287 -8.61 -10.54 -30.00
N ILE A 288 -7.44 -10.30 -30.58
CA ILE A 288 -6.32 -9.59 -29.94
C ILE A 288 -6.69 -8.11 -29.74
N GLU A 289 -7.23 -7.45 -30.76
CA GLU A 289 -7.68 -6.06 -30.65
C GLU A 289 -8.81 -5.89 -29.61
N ASP A 290 -9.77 -6.80 -29.60
CA ASP A 290 -10.87 -6.76 -28.64
C ASP A 290 -10.38 -7.02 -27.21
N SER A 291 -9.37 -7.87 -27.04
CA SER A 291 -8.71 -8.07 -25.74
C SER A 291 -7.95 -6.83 -25.24
N GLU A 292 -7.34 -6.05 -26.13
CA GLU A 292 -6.72 -4.76 -25.76
C GLU A 292 -7.76 -3.73 -25.33
N LYS A 293 -8.88 -3.62 -26.07
CA LYS A 293 -9.99 -2.73 -25.69
C LYS A 293 -10.52 -3.06 -24.28
N ASP A 294 -10.51 -4.33 -23.91
CA ASP A 294 -10.93 -4.82 -22.59
C ASP A 294 -9.85 -4.77 -21.50
N ASN A 295 -8.67 -4.19 -21.78
CA ASN A 295 -7.51 -4.11 -20.88
C ASN A 295 -7.04 -5.48 -20.37
N VAL A 296 -7.10 -6.52 -21.20
CA VAL A 296 -6.59 -7.85 -20.89
C VAL A 296 -5.13 -7.94 -21.33
N THR A 297 -4.19 -8.06 -20.38
CA THR A 297 -2.78 -8.31 -20.71
C THR A 297 -2.63 -9.75 -21.20
N ARG A 298 -1.99 -9.97 -22.35
CA ARG A 298 -1.85 -11.30 -22.95
C ARG A 298 -0.40 -11.73 -23.05
N TYR A 299 -0.14 -13.00 -22.77
CA TYR A 299 1.13 -13.68 -23.02
C TYR A 299 0.86 -14.95 -23.81
N ALA A 300 1.68 -15.26 -24.79
CA ALA A 300 1.65 -16.52 -25.51
C ALA A 300 2.90 -17.32 -25.16
N VAL A 301 2.73 -18.62 -24.91
CA VAL A 301 3.80 -19.56 -24.67
C VAL A 301 3.65 -20.71 -25.65
N ALA A 302 4.65 -20.88 -26.51
CA ALA A 302 4.77 -22.04 -27.37
C ALA A 302 5.35 -23.22 -26.58
N VAL A 303 4.74 -24.41 -26.73
CA VAL A 303 5.25 -25.67 -26.19
C VAL A 303 5.52 -26.59 -27.38
N SER A 304 6.73 -27.12 -27.48
CA SER A 304 7.23 -27.95 -28.58
C SER A 304 7.73 -29.30 -28.09
#